data_AF-A0A6A0A1N5-F1
#
_entry.id   AF-A0A6A0A1N5-F1
#
_cell.length_a   1.000
_cell.length_b   1.000
_cell.length_c   1.000
_cell.angle_alpha   90.00
_cell.angle_beta   90.00
_cell.angle_gamma   90.00
#
_symmetry.space_group_name_H-M   'P 1'
#
loop_
_entity.id
_entity.type
_entity.pdbx_description
1 polymer ?
#
loop_
_entity_poly.entity_id
_entity_poly.type
_entity_poly.pdbx_seq_one_letter_code
_entity_poly.pdbx_strand_id
1 'polypeptide(L)'
;QGQANKWVKNMERKAKLEVLKLSDGDYIRRLENCIQFGYPVLLENVGEELDPTLEPLLLKSVFKSGGGLCIRLGDATIEYSEQF
;
A
#
# COMPACT_ATOMS: atom_id res chain seq x y z
N GLN A 1 -21.01 4.06 10.35
CA GLN A 1 -19.89 4.15 9.39
C GLN A 1 -18.59 4.11 10.19
N GLY A 2 -17.79 3.04 10.14
CA GLY A 2 -16.55 2.93 10.94
C GLY A 2 -16.29 1.60 11.66
N GLN A 3 -17.22 0.63 11.63
CA GLN A 3 -16.98 -0.70 12.21
C GLN A 3 -15.89 -1.46 11.45
N ALA A 4 -15.83 -1.33 10.11
CA ALA A 4 -14.81 -1.95 9.27
C ALA A 4 -13.38 -1.48 9.63
N ASN A 5 -13.16 -0.15 9.73
CA ASN A 5 -11.84 0.38 10.09
C ASN A 5 -11.41 -0.07 11.49
N LYS A 6 -12.34 -0.13 12.45
CA LYS A 6 -12.05 -0.59 13.81
C LYS A 6 -11.74 -2.10 13.84
N TRP A 7 -12.38 -2.89 12.98
CA TRP A 7 -12.14 -4.33 12.86
C TRP A 7 -10.77 -4.63 12.21
N VAL A 8 -10.46 -3.99 11.08
CA VAL A 8 -9.15 -4.12 10.40
C VAL A 8 -8.01 -3.63 11.31
N LYS A 9 -8.18 -2.47 11.98
CA LYS A 9 -7.20 -1.96 12.96
C LYS A 9 -6.98 -2.90 14.15
N ASN A 10 -8.00 -3.66 14.55
CA ASN A 10 -7.88 -4.66 15.63
C ASN A 10 -7.21 -5.94 15.17
N MET A 11 -7.47 -6.40 13.93
CA MET A 11 -6.90 -7.62 13.36
C MET A 11 -5.40 -7.46 13.06
N GLU A 12 -5.03 -6.29 12.53
CA GLU A 12 -3.64 -5.96 12.18
C GLU A 12 -2.87 -5.23 13.29
N ARG A 13 -3.39 -5.21 14.53
CA ARG A 13 -2.80 -4.44 15.64
C ARG A 13 -1.33 -4.83 15.93
N LYS A 14 -0.95 -6.08 15.62
CA LYS A 14 0.42 -6.57 15.78
C LYS A 14 1.31 -6.33 14.54
N ALA A 15 0.72 -5.99 13.40
CA ALA A 15 1.38 -5.97 12.09
C ALA A 15 1.84 -4.57 11.63
N LYS A 16 1.91 -3.57 12.52
CA LYS A 16 2.25 -2.17 12.15
C LYS A 16 1.39 -1.64 10.98
N LEU A 17 0.06 -1.79 11.08
CA LEU A 17 -0.87 -1.22 10.11
C LEU A 17 -0.66 0.29 9.96
N GLU A 18 -0.34 0.72 8.74
CA GLU A 18 -0.24 2.13 8.39
C GLU A 18 -1.56 2.64 7.83
N VAL A 19 -1.98 3.82 8.31
CA VAL A 19 -3.19 4.50 7.81
C VAL A 19 -2.75 5.68 6.96
N LEU A 20 -3.11 5.66 5.68
CA LEU A 20 -2.74 6.67 4.70
C LEU A 20 -4.00 7.34 4.13
N LYS A 21 -3.86 8.60 3.70
CA LYS A 21 -4.86 9.30 2.90
C LYS A 21 -4.22 9.78 1.61
N LEU A 22 -4.97 9.74 0.51
CA LEU A 22 -4.50 10.24 -0.79
C LEU A 22 -4.22 11.75 -0.78
N SER A 23 -4.83 12.48 0.16
CA SER A 23 -4.59 13.90 0.37
C SER A 23 -3.25 14.21 1.05
N ASP A 24 -2.58 13.22 1.64
CA ASP A 24 -1.32 13.43 2.36
C ASP A 24 -0.20 13.61 1.33
N GLY A 25 0.55 14.72 1.41
CA GLY A 25 1.59 15.02 0.41
C GLY A 25 2.73 14.00 0.35
N ASP A 26 2.88 13.15 1.37
CA ASP A 26 3.90 12.11 1.47
C ASP A 26 3.33 10.69 1.33
N TYR A 27 2.07 10.53 0.91
CA TYR A 27 1.39 9.22 0.90
C TYR A 27 2.10 8.18 0.04
N ILE A 28 2.59 8.54 -1.15
CA ILE A 28 3.32 7.64 -2.05
C ILE A 28 4.56 7.10 -1.34
N ARG A 29 5.39 7.99 -0.79
CA ARG A 29 6.63 7.59 -0.10
C ARG A 29 6.35 6.67 1.08
N ARG A 30 5.27 6.92 1.84
CA ARG A 30 4.87 6.05 2.96
C ARG A 30 4.39 4.69 2.45
N LEU A 31 3.61 4.67 1.37
CA LEU A 31 3.13 3.45 0.72
C LEU A 31 4.28 2.61 0.16
N GLU A 32 5.27 3.22 -0.50
CA GLU A 32 6.48 2.56 -0.99
C GLU A 32 7.21 1.79 0.13
N ASN A 33 7.42 2.46 1.28
CA ASN A 33 8.05 1.82 2.44
C ASN A 33 7.21 0.63 2.95
N CYS A 34 5.88 0.77 2.99
CA CYS A 34 5.01 -0.30 3.46
C CYS A 34 5.11 -1.53 2.54
N ILE A 35 5.12 -1.33 1.21
CA ILE A 35 5.31 -2.38 0.21
C ILE A 35 6.65 -3.11 0.43
N GLN A 36 7.72 -2.35 0.64
CA GLN A 36 9.05 -2.91 0.83
C GLN A 36 9.19 -3.70 2.14
N PHE A 37 8.59 -3.22 3.22
CA PHE A 37 8.70 -3.85 4.55
C PHE A 37 7.60 -4.87 4.86
N GLY A 38 6.58 -5.01 4.01
CA GLY A 38 5.44 -5.90 4.26
C GLY A 38 4.51 -5.39 5.35
N TYR A 39 4.31 -4.07 5.42
CA TYR A 39 3.37 -3.48 6.38
C TYR A 39 2.01 -3.29 5.73
N PRO A 40 0.92 -3.78 6.33
CA PRO A 40 -0.40 -3.60 5.77
C PRO A 40 -0.77 -2.11 5.77
N VAL A 41 -1.51 -1.69 4.74
CA VAL A 41 -1.95 -0.30 4.57
C VAL A 41 -3.47 -0.24 4.53
N LEU A 42 -4.04 0.69 5.30
CA LEU A 42 -5.42 1.12 5.17
C LEU A 42 -5.46 2.51 4.54
N LEU A 43 -5.91 2.59 3.29
CA LEU A 43 -6.21 3.84 2.62
C LEU A 43 -7.60 4.34 3.05
N GLU A 44 -7.64 5.45 3.77
CA GLU A 44 -8.88 6.11 4.21
C GLU A 44 -9.24 7.28 3.28
N ASN A 45 -10.53 7.61 3.22
CA ASN A 45 -11.08 8.72 2.45
C ASN A 45 -10.69 8.70 0.97
N VAL A 46 -10.62 7.50 0.38
CA VAL A 46 -10.57 7.35 -1.07
C VAL A 46 -11.83 8.03 -1.64
N GLY A 47 -11.62 9.07 -2.46
CA GLY A 47 -12.71 9.77 -3.14
C GLY A 47 -13.36 8.92 -4.22
N GLU A 48 -14.13 9.56 -5.11
CA GLU A 48 -14.71 8.85 -6.27
C GLU A 48 -13.63 8.48 -7.30
N GLU A 49 -12.53 9.24 -7.33
CA GLU A 49 -11.40 9.01 -8.21
C GLU A 49 -10.18 8.52 -7.42
N LEU A 50 -9.50 7.53 -7.99
CA LEU A 50 -8.23 6.99 -7.50
C LEU A 50 -7.09 7.47 -8.37
N ASP A 51 -5.96 7.77 -7.74
CA ASP A 51 -4.73 8.09 -8.45
C ASP A 51 -4.28 6.87 -9.29
N PRO A 52 -4.08 7.02 -10.62
CA PRO A 52 -3.65 5.93 -11.51
C PRO A 52 -2.33 5.26 -11.07
N THR A 53 -1.50 5.95 -10.29
CA THR A 53 -0.28 5.37 -9.73
C THR A 53 -0.53 4.12 -8.88
N LEU A 54 -1.76 3.94 -8.35
CA LEU A 54 -2.16 2.77 -7.57
C LEU A 54 -2.57 1.56 -8.42
N GLU A 55 -2.80 1.73 -9.73
CA GLU A 55 -3.27 0.66 -10.62
C GLU A 55 -2.41 -0.63 -10.54
N PRO A 56 -1.06 -0.56 -10.52
CA PRO A 56 -0.22 -1.75 -10.39
C PRO A 56 -0.50 -2.54 -9.10
N LEU A 57 -0.78 -1.86 -7.99
CA LEU A 57 -1.12 -2.51 -6.72
C LEU A 57 -2.49 -3.18 -6.78
N LEU A 58 -3.49 -2.50 -7.34
CA LEU A 58 -4.85 -3.01 -7.48
C LEU A 58 -4.91 -4.23 -8.39
N LEU A 59 -4.09 -4.25 -9.45
CA LEU A 59 -3.97 -5.37 -10.38
C LEU A 59 -2.99 -6.45 -9.91
N LYS A 60 -2.25 -6.22 -8.81
CA LYS A 60 -1.14 -7.07 -8.35
C LYS A 60 -0.12 -7.35 -9.46
N SER A 61 0.25 -6.32 -10.20
CA SER A 61 1.22 -6.36 -11.31
C SER A 61 2.67 -6.48 -10.81
N VAL A 62 2.94 -7.51 -10.01
CA VAL A 62 4.26 -7.83 -9.46
C VAL A 62 5.06 -8.62 -10.51
N PHE A 63 6.34 -8.29 -10.67
CA PHE A 63 7.24 -8.94 -11.61
C PHE A 63 8.55 -9.35 -10.93
N LYS A 64 9.28 -10.30 -11.52
CA LYS A 64 10.61 -10.69 -11.02
C LYS A 64 11.68 -9.76 -11.61
N SER A 65 12.53 -9.22 -10.77
CA SER A 65 13.70 -8.42 -11.16
C SER A 65 14.82 -8.59 -10.14
N GLY A 66 16.08 -8.67 -10.60
CA GLY A 66 17.24 -8.76 -9.70
C GLY A 66 17.26 -9.97 -8.74
N GLY A 67 16.45 -11.01 -8.99
CA GLY A 67 16.30 -12.17 -8.11
C GLY A 67 15.19 -12.05 -7.05
N GLY A 68 14.50 -10.90 -6.97
CA GLY A 68 13.38 -10.65 -6.07
C GLY A 68 12.07 -10.34 -6.81
N LEU A 69 10.98 -10.20 -6.05
CA LEU A 69 9.72 -9.65 -6.55
C LEU A 69 9.78 -8.12 -6.47
N CYS A 70 9.24 -7.46 -7.48
CA CYS A 70 9.18 -6.01 -7.58
C CYS A 70 7.81 -5.57 -8.10
N ILE A 71 7.43 -4.34 -7.79
CA ILE A 71 6.28 -3.67 -8.38
C ILE A 71 6.67 -2.27 -8.83
N ARG A 72 6.04 -1.77 -9.88
CA ARG A 72 6.23 -0.40 -10.34
C ARG A 72 5.10 0.48 -9.82
N LEU A 73 5.42 1.57 -9.15
CA LEU A 73 4.46 2.55 -8.65
C LEU A 73 4.87 3.92 -9.22
N GLY A 74 4.09 4.44 -10.17
CA GLY A 74 4.52 5.58 -10.98
C GLY A 74 5.87 5.32 -11.67
N ASP A 75 6.88 6.12 -11.35
CA ASP A 75 8.24 5.99 -11.88
C ASP A 75 9.18 5.14 -10.99
N ALA A 76 8.74 4.78 -9.78
CA ALA A 76 9.53 4.00 -8.85
C ALA A 76 9.39 2.49 -9.11
N THR A 77 10.50 1.76 -9.05
CA THR A 77 10.50 0.30 -8.95
C THR A 77 10.84 -0.08 -7.51
N ILE A 78 9.94 -0.78 -6.85
CA ILE A 78 9.99 -1.07 -5.42
C ILE A 78 10.12 -2.58 -5.25
N GLU A 79 10.99 -3.04 -4.35
CA GLU A 79 11.01 -4.44 -3.92
C GLU A 79 9.69 -4.79 -3.24
N TYR A 80 9.04 -5.85 -3.69
CA TYR A 80 7.75 -6.28 -3.18
C TYR A 80 7.95 -7.35 -2.11
N SER A 81 7.56 -7.03 -0.87
CA SER A 81 7.51 -8.01 0.21
C SER A 81 6.29 -8.91 0.02
N GLU A 82 6.47 -10.23 0.07
CA GLU A 82 5.36 -11.19 0.05
C GLU A 82 4.43 -11.07 1.28
N GLN A 83 4.85 -10.33 2.31
CA GLN A 83 4.05 -10.04 3.50
C GLN A 83 3.20 -8.76 3.35
N PHE A 84 3.34 -8.02 2.25
CA PHE A 84 2.52 -6.84 1.93
C PHE A 84 1.16 -7.24 1.35
#